data_AF-A0A841QFK5-F1
#
_entry.id   AF-A0A841QFK5-F1
#
_cell.length_a   1.000
_cell.length_b   1.000
_cell.length_c   1.000
_cell.angle_alpha   90.00
_cell.angle_beta   90.00
_cell.angle_gamma   90.00
#
_symmetry.space_group_name_H-M   'P 1'
#
loop_
_entity.id
_entity.type
_entity.pdbx_description
1 polymer ?
#
loop_
_entity_poly.entity_id
_entity_poly.type
_entity_poly.pdbx_seq_one_letter_code
_entity_poly.pdbx_strand_id
1 'polypeptide(L)'
;MTCDFEKKILEMHNAGKTNPEMARSLGSNVEKVRAVLKKNGLARHPAKGGQREMSRMERVGKIASLLRKGLNKEEIAESMRLSTSSLGNWISEARAIAFPKGQRDEVEVPTSRLHHLPRKDGALIPGHPIAVDAMWRGLERWRDGAQA
;
A
#
# COMPACT_ATOMS: atom_id res chain seq x y z
N MET A 1 -29.88 42.55 1.42
CA MET A 1 -29.01 43.53 2.10
C MET A 1 -28.04 42.76 2.98
N THR A 2 -26.77 42.65 2.60
CA THR A 2 -25.74 42.15 3.51
C THR A 2 -25.47 43.26 4.51
N CYS A 3 -25.66 42.97 5.80
CA CYS A 3 -25.39 43.93 6.87
C CYS A 3 -23.90 44.33 6.81
N ASP A 4 -23.59 45.61 7.04
CA ASP A 4 -22.20 46.14 6.99
C ASP A 4 -21.21 45.34 7.85
N PHE A 5 -21.73 44.69 8.89
CA PHE A 5 -21.01 43.73 9.73
C PHE A 5 -20.43 42.53 8.96
N GLU A 6 -21.19 41.90 8.06
CA GLU A 6 -20.73 40.73 7.29
C GLU A 6 -19.61 41.12 6.32
N LYS A 7 -19.73 42.28 5.66
CA LYS A 7 -18.71 42.80 4.73
C LYS A 7 -17.38 43.05 5.44
N LYS A 8 -17.42 43.66 6.64
CA LYS A 8 -16.22 43.98 7.43
C LYS A 8 -15.50 42.74 7.94
N ILE A 9 -16.24 41.67 8.24
CA ILE A 9 -15.66 40.36 8.58
C ILE A 9 -14.90 39.77 7.38
N LEU A 10 -15.50 39.81 6.19
CA LEU A 10 -14.87 39.27 4.97
C LEU A 10 -13.59 40.03 4.62
N GLU A 11 -13.61 41.36 4.73
CA GLU A 11 -12.43 42.21 4.50
C GLU A 11 -11.30 41.88 5.49
N MET A 12 -11.60 41.76 6.78
CA MET A 12 -10.59 41.41 7.78
C MET A 12 -10.06 39.97 7.64
N HIS A 13 -10.90 39.04 7.20
CA HIS A 13 -10.48 37.67 6.89
C HIS A 13 -9.54 37.65 5.68
N ASN A 14 -9.82 38.44 4.64
CA ASN A 14 -8.93 38.59 3.48
C ASN A 14 -7.59 39.25 3.87
N ALA A 15 -7.59 40.11 4.89
CA ALA A 15 -6.37 40.65 5.48
C ALA A 15 -5.63 39.65 6.41
N GLY A 16 -6.11 38.41 6.54
CA GLY A 16 -5.46 37.35 7.31
C GLY A 16 -5.62 37.45 8.83
N LYS A 17 -6.53 38.28 9.33
CA LYS A 17 -6.76 38.39 10.78
C LYS A 17 -7.40 37.12 11.34
N THR A 18 -7.04 36.77 12.57
CA THR A 18 -7.59 35.58 13.22
C THR A 18 -9.01 35.85 13.75
N ASN A 19 -9.84 34.81 13.86
CA ASN A 19 -11.21 34.89 14.41
C ASN A 19 -11.31 35.67 15.75
N PRO A 20 -10.43 35.46 16.76
CA PRO A 20 -10.49 36.24 18.00
C PRO A 20 -10.12 37.72 17.84
N GLU A 21 -9.24 38.07 16.89
CA GLU A 21 -8.89 39.47 16.61
C GLU A 21 -10.03 40.21 15.90
N MET A 22 -10.70 39.54 14.96
CA MET A 22 -11.90 40.06 14.30
C MET A 22 -13.02 40.32 15.31
N ALA A 23 -13.24 39.37 16.23
CA ALA A 23 -14.24 39.49 17.30
C ALA A 23 -13.96 40.68 18.23
N ARG A 24 -12.70 40.84 18.68
CA ARG A 24 -12.27 42.00 19.48
C ARG A 24 -12.45 43.32 18.74
N SER A 25 -12.06 43.37 17.46
CA SER A 25 -12.13 44.58 16.64
C SER A 25 -13.58 45.03 16.35
N LEU A 26 -14.53 44.10 16.36
CA LEU A 26 -15.95 44.37 16.07
C LEU A 26 -16.82 44.41 17.34
N GLY A 27 -16.24 44.22 18.53
CA GLY A 27 -17.00 44.13 19.78
C GLY A 27 -18.06 43.00 19.76
N SER A 28 -17.78 41.89 19.07
CA SER A 28 -18.74 40.81 18.84
C SER A 28 -18.21 39.46 19.35
N ASN A 29 -19.12 38.50 19.52
CA ASN A 29 -18.76 37.12 19.85
C ASN A 29 -18.06 36.42 18.67
N VAL A 30 -17.01 35.65 18.97
CA VAL A 30 -16.26 34.80 18.02
C VAL A 30 -17.19 33.84 17.27
N GLU A 31 -18.20 33.28 17.94
CA GLU A 31 -19.16 32.37 17.30
C GLU A 31 -19.98 33.07 16.22
N LYS A 32 -20.29 34.35 16.39
CA LYS A 32 -20.99 35.15 15.38
C LYS A 32 -20.11 35.38 14.15
N VAL A 33 -18.82 35.67 14.35
CA VAL A 33 -17.83 35.78 13.27
C VAL A 33 -17.69 34.45 12.53
N ARG A 34 -17.62 33.33 13.26
CA ARG A 34 -17.55 31.98 12.71
C ARG A 34 -18.79 31.62 11.90
N ALA A 35 -19.98 31.98 12.37
CA ALA A 35 -21.24 31.76 11.65
C ALA A 35 -21.28 32.52 10.32
N VAL A 36 -20.82 33.77 10.30
CA VAL A 36 -20.70 34.56 9.06
C VAL A 36 -19.70 33.95 8.09
N LEU A 37 -18.52 33.55 8.56
CA LEU A 37 -17.52 32.88 7.72
C LEU A 37 -18.01 31.53 7.19
N LYS A 38 -18.80 30.78 7.98
CA LYS A 38 -19.42 29.52 7.57
C LYS A 38 -20.50 29.73 6.51
N LYS A 39 -21.35 30.75 6.69
CA LYS A 39 -22.38 31.14 5.71
C LYS A 39 -21.78 31.53 4.35
N ASN A 40 -20.56 32.09 4.36
CA ASN A 40 -19.82 32.45 3.15
C ASN A 40 -18.85 31.35 2.66
N GLY A 41 -18.90 30.14 3.22
CA GLY A 41 -18.06 29.01 2.77
C GLY A 41 -16.57 29.11 3.11
N LEU A 42 -16.15 30.13 3.87
CA LEU A 42 -14.76 30.37 4.24
C LEU A 42 -14.34 29.60 5.50
N ALA A 43 -15.29 29.29 6.39
CA ALA A 43 -15.04 28.38 7.49
C ALA A 43 -15.12 26.93 7.01
N ARG A 44 -14.09 26.47 6.28
CA ARG A 44 -13.85 25.03 6.17
C ARG A 44 -13.59 24.53 7.59
N HIS A 45 -14.53 23.74 8.12
CA HIS A 45 -14.13 22.79 9.15
C HIS A 45 -12.99 21.97 8.54
N PRO A 46 -11.77 21.94 9.10
CA PRO A 46 -10.94 20.77 8.86
C PRO A 46 -11.82 19.61 9.32
N ALA A 47 -12.12 18.68 8.42
CA ALA A 47 -12.67 17.40 8.83
C ALA A 47 -11.82 16.94 10.02
N LYS A 48 -12.46 16.55 11.13
CA LYS A 48 -11.78 16.09 12.35
C LYS A 48 -10.62 15.16 11.94
N GLY A 49 -9.38 15.62 12.10
CA GLY A 49 -8.18 14.93 11.61
C GLY A 49 -7.56 15.62 10.39
N GLY A 50 -6.75 16.66 10.61
CA GLY A 50 -6.06 17.46 9.59
C GLY A 50 -4.98 16.73 8.77
N GLN A 51 -5.06 15.42 8.63
CA GLN A 51 -4.28 14.68 7.65
C GLN A 51 -5.20 14.40 6.47
N ARG A 52 -4.84 14.92 5.28
CA ARG A 52 -5.50 14.54 4.03
C ARG A 52 -5.41 13.02 3.95
N GLU A 53 -6.53 12.36 4.19
CA GLU A 53 -6.58 10.91 4.16
C GLU A 53 -6.16 10.49 2.75
N MET A 54 -5.03 9.79 2.63
CA MET A 54 -4.56 9.32 1.32
C MET A 54 -5.67 8.52 0.68
N SER A 55 -6.00 8.89 -0.56
CA SER A 55 -7.00 8.18 -1.35
C SER A 55 -6.59 6.71 -1.47
N ARG A 56 -7.56 5.81 -1.56
CA ARG A 56 -7.30 4.37 -1.74
C ARG A 56 -6.28 4.12 -2.86
N MET A 57 -6.44 4.81 -3.99
CA MET A 57 -5.54 4.70 -5.14
C MET A 57 -4.10 5.14 -4.84
N GLU A 58 -3.93 6.19 -4.03
CA GLU A 58 -2.60 6.67 -3.62
C GLU A 58 -1.90 5.64 -2.71
N ARG A 59 -2.66 4.99 -1.81
CA ARG A 59 -2.13 3.92 -0.96
C ARG A 59 -1.71 2.71 -1.79
N VAL A 60 -2.57 2.27 -2.71
CA VAL A 60 -2.29 1.14 -3.61
C VAL A 60 -1.05 1.42 -4.47
N GLY A 61 -0.91 2.63 -5.02
CA GLY A 61 0.26 3.02 -5.81
C GLY A 61 1.58 3.02 -5.02
N LYS A 62 1.54 3.46 -3.75
CA LYS A 62 2.69 3.37 -2.85
C LYS A 62 3.07 1.91 -2.56
N ILE A 63 2.09 1.06 -2.26
CA ILE A 63 2.32 -0.37 -2.02
C ILE A 63 2.93 -1.02 -3.26
N ALA A 64 2.41 -0.73 -4.46
CA ALA A 64 2.95 -1.26 -5.71
C ALA A 64 4.42 -0.85 -5.93
N SER A 65 4.78 0.38 -5.56
CA SER A 65 6.16 0.88 -5.63
C SER A 65 7.09 0.16 -4.65
N LEU A 66 6.61 -0.16 -3.44
CA LEU A 66 7.38 -0.92 -2.46
C LEU A 66 7.52 -2.41 -2.85
N LEU A 67 6.48 -3.00 -3.42
CA LEU A 67 6.53 -4.36 -3.97
C LEU A 67 7.55 -4.48 -5.10
N ARG A 68 7.67 -3.48 -5.98
CA ARG A 68 8.70 -3.45 -7.04
C ARG A 68 10.12 -3.38 -6.50
N LYS A 69 10.31 -2.82 -5.30
CA LYS A 69 11.61 -2.82 -4.60
C LYS A 69 11.93 -4.15 -3.92
N GLY A 70 11.01 -5.12 -3.95
CA GLY A 70 11.21 -6.45 -3.37
C GLY A 70 10.98 -6.53 -1.86
N LEU A 71 10.37 -5.51 -1.23
CA LEU A 71 10.10 -5.54 0.21
C LEU A 71 9.07 -6.62 0.55
N ASN A 72 9.26 -7.24 1.72
CA ASN A 72 8.31 -8.21 2.26
C ASN A 72 7.08 -7.51 2.85
N LYS A 73 5.98 -8.25 3.00
CA LYS A 73 4.69 -7.72 3.49
C LYS A 73 4.81 -7.03 4.85
N GLU A 74 5.64 -7.58 5.74
CA GLU A 74 5.86 -7.05 7.09
C GLU A 74 6.56 -5.70 7.05
N GLU A 75 7.61 -5.57 6.24
CA GLU A 75 8.36 -4.33 6.04
C GLU A 75 7.48 -3.23 5.41
N ILE A 76 6.60 -3.62 4.47
CA ILE A 76 5.63 -2.70 3.86
C ILE A 76 4.62 -2.22 4.89
N ALA A 77 4.13 -3.11 5.75
CA ALA A 77 3.17 -2.78 6.81
C ALA A 77 3.81 -1.80 7.82
N GLU A 78 5.05 -2.05 8.21
CA GLU A 78 5.82 -1.18 9.11
C GLU A 78 6.08 0.20 8.48
N SER A 79 6.53 0.23 7.22
CA SER A 79 6.79 1.48 6.48
C SER A 79 5.54 2.36 6.35
N MET A 80 4.36 1.75 6.21
CA MET A 80 3.09 2.46 6.09
C MET A 80 2.37 2.66 7.43
N ARG A 81 2.89 2.12 8.54
CA ARG A 81 2.25 2.08 9.85
C ARG A 81 0.83 1.49 9.79
N LEU A 82 0.67 0.40 9.06
CA LEU A 82 -0.59 -0.31 8.87
C LEU A 82 -0.53 -1.70 9.50
N SER A 83 -1.70 -2.25 9.83
CA SER A 83 -1.78 -3.67 10.17
C SER A 83 -1.59 -4.54 8.91
N THR A 84 -1.05 -5.75 9.11
CA THR A 84 -0.90 -6.75 8.04
C THR A 84 -2.25 -7.13 7.43
N SER A 85 -3.32 -7.17 8.24
CA SER A 85 -4.69 -7.41 7.79
C SER A 85 -5.20 -6.31 6.85
N SER A 86 -4.99 -5.04 7.21
CA SER A 86 -5.36 -3.90 6.35
C SER A 86 -4.57 -3.89 5.05
N LEU A 87 -3.27 -4.24 5.11
CA LEU A 87 -2.43 -4.36 3.92
C LEU A 87 -2.93 -5.47 2.98
N GLY A 88 -3.39 -6.60 3.53
CA GLY A 88 -3.92 -7.73 2.75
C GLY A 88 -5.05 -7.34 1.79
N ASN A 89 -5.91 -6.40 2.19
CA ASN A 89 -7.00 -5.91 1.35
C ASN A 89 -6.53 -5.11 0.12
N TRP A 90 -5.33 -4.53 0.16
CA TRP A 90 -4.79 -3.67 -0.91
C TRP A 90 -3.67 -4.34 -1.71
N ILE A 91 -3.08 -5.42 -1.19
CA ILE A 91 -1.91 -6.05 -1.80
C ILE A 91 -2.24 -6.74 -3.12
N SER A 92 -3.45 -7.27 -3.29
CA SER A 92 -3.91 -7.89 -4.53
C SER A 92 -4.00 -6.87 -5.67
N GLU A 93 -4.63 -5.72 -5.41
CA GLU A 93 -4.71 -4.58 -6.34
C GLU A 93 -3.33 -4.02 -6.65
N ALA A 94 -2.50 -3.81 -5.62
CA ALA A 94 -1.14 -3.31 -5.79
C ALA A 94 -0.27 -4.27 -6.61
N ARG A 95 -0.43 -5.59 -6.41
CA ARG A 95 0.31 -6.61 -7.16
C ARG A 95 -0.09 -6.63 -8.63
N ALA A 96 -1.37 -6.43 -8.95
CA ALA A 96 -1.83 -6.35 -10.34
C ALA A 96 -1.21 -5.17 -11.10
N ILE A 97 -0.97 -4.06 -10.40
CA ILE A 97 -0.31 -2.87 -10.95
C ILE A 97 1.22 -3.04 -10.99
N ALA A 98 1.79 -3.65 -9.96
CA ALA A 98 3.23 -3.87 -9.88
C ALA A 98 3.71 -4.89 -10.92
N PHE A 99 2.94 -5.96 -11.11
CA PHE A 99 3.25 -7.12 -11.97
C PHE A 99 2.02 -7.46 -12.83
N PRO A 100 1.81 -6.76 -13.96
CA PRO A 100 0.70 -7.07 -14.85
C PRO A 100 0.82 -8.51 -15.35
N LYS A 101 -0.29 -9.28 -15.25
CA LYS A 101 -0.35 -10.66 -15.75
C LYS A 101 0.04 -10.67 -17.23
N GLY A 102 1.24 -11.16 -17.54
CA GLY A 102 1.80 -11.16 -18.89
C GLY A 102 3.29 -10.85 -18.95
N GLN A 103 3.81 -10.06 -18.00
CA GLN A 103 5.24 -10.03 -17.71
C GLN A 103 5.58 -11.22 -16.83
N ARG A 104 5.68 -12.41 -17.44
CA ARG A 104 6.69 -13.32 -16.95
C ARG A 104 7.98 -12.66 -17.39
N ASP A 105 8.76 -12.14 -16.45
CA ASP A 105 10.18 -12.05 -16.71
C ASP A 105 10.53 -13.43 -17.24
N GLU A 106 11.03 -13.52 -18.47
CA GLU A 106 11.77 -14.67 -18.91
C GLU A 106 12.96 -14.73 -17.95
N VAL A 107 12.72 -15.30 -16.77
CA VAL A 107 13.78 -15.90 -16.01
C VAL A 107 14.23 -16.97 -16.99
N GLU A 108 15.31 -16.68 -17.70
CA GLU A 108 16.14 -17.68 -18.34
C GLU A 108 16.56 -18.61 -17.21
N VAL A 109 15.65 -19.52 -16.83
CA VAL A 109 16.02 -20.71 -16.10
C VAL A 109 17.07 -21.31 -17.01
N PRO A 110 18.32 -21.50 -16.56
CA PRO A 110 19.34 -22.14 -17.37
C PRO A 110 18.84 -23.56 -17.65
N THR A 111 18.09 -23.71 -18.74
CA THR A 111 17.51 -24.97 -19.21
C THR A 111 18.62 -25.94 -19.55
N SER A 112 19.86 -25.45 -19.71
CA SER A 112 21.03 -26.23 -20.01
C SER A 112 21.24 -27.39 -19.02
N ARG A 113 21.23 -27.19 -17.71
CA ARG A 113 21.78 -28.23 -16.79
C ARG A 113 21.02 -29.56 -16.73
N LEU A 114 19.75 -29.65 -17.14
CA LEU A 114 19.00 -30.92 -17.13
C LEU A 114 19.12 -31.73 -18.43
N HIS A 115 19.53 -31.12 -19.53
CA HIS A 115 19.63 -31.78 -20.84
C HIS A 115 20.96 -32.51 -21.06
N HIS A 116 21.96 -32.31 -20.18
CA HIS A 116 23.28 -32.93 -20.30
C HIS A 116 23.42 -34.25 -19.53
N LEU A 117 22.39 -34.66 -18.78
CA LEU A 117 22.47 -35.87 -17.99
C LEU A 117 22.51 -37.07 -18.94
N PRO A 118 23.46 -38.00 -18.77
CA PRO A 118 23.56 -39.14 -19.64
C PRO A 118 22.33 -40.02 -19.44
N ARG A 119 21.61 -40.27 -20.54
CA ARG A 119 20.38 -41.07 -20.56
C ARG A 119 20.56 -42.27 -21.49
N LYS A 120 19.99 -43.40 -21.09
CA LYS A 120 19.82 -44.59 -21.94
C LYS A 120 18.32 -44.82 -22.08
N ASP A 121 17.80 -44.81 -23.31
CA ASP A 121 16.38 -45.00 -23.61
C ASP A 121 15.44 -44.02 -22.88
N GLY A 122 15.89 -42.78 -22.68
CA GLY A 122 15.13 -41.73 -21.98
C GLY A 122 15.19 -41.78 -20.45
N ALA A 123 15.74 -42.85 -19.87
CA ALA A 123 15.99 -42.99 -18.42
C ALA A 123 17.42 -42.56 -18.05
N LEU A 124 17.62 -42.11 -16.80
CA LEU A 124 18.96 -41.89 -16.24
C LEU A 124 19.73 -43.22 -16.20
N ILE A 125 21.02 -43.18 -16.54
CA ILE A 125 21.86 -44.38 -16.49
C ILE A 125 21.91 -44.92 -15.04
N PRO A 126 21.76 -46.24 -14.84
CA PRO A 126 21.93 -46.87 -13.53
C PRO A 126 23.28 -46.50 -12.89
N GLY A 127 23.27 -46.13 -11.61
CA GLY A 127 24.47 -45.69 -10.88
C GLY A 127 24.79 -44.20 -10.99
N HIS A 128 24.02 -43.42 -11.77
CA HIS A 128 24.16 -41.96 -11.76
C HIS A 128 23.78 -41.39 -10.37
N PRO A 129 24.55 -40.45 -9.79
CA PRO A 129 24.32 -39.95 -8.43
C PRO A 129 22.89 -39.45 -8.18
N ILE A 130 22.31 -38.75 -9.16
CA ILE A 130 20.92 -38.27 -9.11
C ILE A 130 19.90 -39.41 -9.06
N ALA A 131 20.12 -40.49 -9.82
CA ALA A 131 19.23 -41.65 -9.82
C ALA A 131 19.29 -42.38 -8.46
N VAL A 132 20.49 -42.47 -7.88
CA VAL A 132 20.71 -43.07 -6.56
C VAL A 132 20.08 -42.22 -5.45
N ASP A 133 20.28 -40.90 -5.45
CA ASP A 133 19.68 -39.97 -4.46
C ASP A 133 18.13 -40.01 -4.52
N ALA A 134 17.56 -40.00 -5.73
CA ALA A 134 16.11 -40.11 -5.91
C ALA A 134 15.55 -41.43 -5.37
N MET A 135 16.27 -42.55 -5.58
CA MET A 135 15.89 -43.87 -5.09
C MET A 135 15.93 -43.95 -3.57
N TRP A 136 17.00 -43.42 -2.94
CA TRP A 136 17.13 -43.39 -1.48
C TRP A 136 16.02 -42.55 -0.83
N ARG A 137 15.71 -41.37 -1.35
CA ARG A 137 14.61 -40.55 -0.82
C ARG A 137 13.25 -41.22 -0.95
N GLY A 138 13.03 -41.98 -2.02
CA GLY A 138 11.83 -42.80 -2.18
C GLY A 138 11.75 -43.90 -1.11
N LEU A 139 12.87 -44.57 -0.83
CA LEU A 139 12.97 -45.62 0.17
C LEU A 139 12.78 -45.08 1.60
N GLU A 140 13.34 -43.91 1.90
CA GLU A 140 13.15 -43.22 3.19
C GLU A 140 11.67 -42.89 3.42
N ARG A 141 10.99 -42.31 2.41
CA ARG A 141 9.55 -42.04 2.49
C ARG A 141 8.72 -43.31 2.71
N TRP A 142 9.10 -44.42 2.06
CA TRP A 142 8.41 -45.69 2.27
C TRP A 142 8.63 -46.24 3.67
N ARG A 143 9.87 -46.18 4.18
CA ARG A 143 10.20 -46.64 5.54
C ARG A 143 9.48 -45.84 6.62
N ASP A 144 9.46 -44.52 6.46
CA ASP A 144 8.81 -43.62 7.40
C ASP A 144 7.27 -43.74 7.32
N GLY A 145 6.73 -43.98 6.13
CA GLY A 145 5.30 -44.21 5.91
C GLY A 145 4.80 -45.60 6.32
N ALA A 146 5.69 -46.60 6.46
CA ALA A 146 5.34 -47.96 6.88
C ALA A 146 5.26 -48.14 8.41
N GLN A 147 5.63 -47.12 9.19
CA GLN A 147 5.52 -47.09 10.65
C GLN A 147 4.30 -46.30 11.17
N ALA A 148 3.47 -45.77 10.26
CA ALA A 148 2.21 -45.08 10.56
C ALA A 148 1.01 -46.01 10.36
#